data_AF-A0A537RBS3-F1
#
_entry.id   AF-A0A537RBS3-F1
#
_cell.length_a   1.000
_cell.length_b   1.000
_cell.length_c   1.000
_cell.angle_alpha   90.00
_cell.angle_beta   90.00
_cell.angle_gamma   90.00
#
_symmetry.space_group_name_H-M   'P 1'
#
loop_
_entity.id
_entity.type
_entity.pdbx_description
1 polymer ?
#
loop_
_entity_poly.entity_id
_entity_poly.type
_entity_poly.pdbx_seq_one_letter_code
_entity_poly.pdbx_strand_id
1 'polypeptide(L)' 'MAIEVMQIPDELLERAARQRGSRSTEAKVLAKLRLDRALDRQRFAFQCGSLWFVGSAPDARTQRAMIEVAVEVEKQQHS' A
#
# COMPACT_ATOMS: atom_id res chain seq x y z
N MET A 1 14.42 31.26 9.38
CA MET A 1 15.11 30.00 9.73
C MET A 1 14.80 28.99 8.64
N ALA A 2 15.80 28.41 8.00
CA ALA A 2 15.59 27.30 7.08
C ALA A 2 15.33 26.03 7.90
N ILE A 3 14.29 25.28 7.56
CA ILE A 3 14.02 23.98 8.18
C ILE A 3 14.91 22.97 7.47
N GLU A 4 15.86 22.39 8.19
CA GLU A 4 16.70 21.32 7.67
C GLU A 4 15.94 20.00 7.76
N VAL A 5 15.75 19.34 6.62
CA VAL A 5 15.07 18.04 6.52
C VAL A 5 16.12 16.95 6.38
N MET A 6 16.23 16.09 7.38
CA MET A 6 17.17 14.98 7.41
C MET A 6 16.41 13.65 7.30
N GLN A 7 16.90 12.74 6.46
CA GLN A 7 16.42 11.37 6.45
C GLN A 7 17.00 10.61 7.65
N ILE A 8 16.13 9.94 8.38
CA ILE A 8 16.49 9.10 9.52
C ILE A 8 16.01 7.67 9.27
N PRO A 9 16.86 6.64 9.53
CA PRO A 9 16.43 5.25 9.51
C PRO A 9 15.32 4.97 10.51
N ASP A 10 14.46 4.00 10.18
CA ASP A 10 13.32 3.63 11.00
C ASP A 10 13.75 3.16 12.40
N GLU A 11 14.86 2.43 12.49
CA GLU A 11 15.36 1.88 13.75
C GLU A 11 15.71 2.99 14.75
N LEU A 12 16.19 4.14 14.26
CA LEU A 12 16.47 5.30 15.08
C LEU A 12 15.19 5.99 15.55
N LEU A 13 14.20 6.11 14.66
CA LEU A 13 12.87 6.64 15.00
C LEU A 13 12.17 5.75 16.05
N GLU A 14 12.26 4.43 15.90
CA GLU A 14 11.72 3.47 16.87
C GLU A 14 12.39 3.59 18.24
N ARG A 15 13.72 3.69 18.27
CA ARG A 15 14.47 3.87 19.51
C ARG A 15 14.08 5.19 20.20
N ALA A 16 13.98 6.28 19.45
CA ALA A 16 13.60 7.58 19.98
C ALA A 16 12.17 7.57 20.56
N ALA A 17 11.22 6.94 19.85
CA ALA A 17 9.85 6.78 20.32
C ALA A 17 9.77 5.97 21.63
N ARG A 18 10.57 4.90 21.77
CA ARG A 18 10.64 4.11 23.01
C ARG A 18 11.22 4.92 24.18
N GLN A 19 12.29 5.67 23.93
CA GLN A 19 12.96 6.47 24.96
C GLN A 19 12.12 7.66 25.45
N ARG A 20 11.42 8.34 24.54
CA ARG A 20 10.62 9.54 24.86
C ARG A 20 9.18 9.24 25.26
N GLY A 21 8.76 7.97 25.13
CA GLY A 21 7.44 7.50 25.51
C GLY A 21 6.35 7.80 24.48
N SER A 22 5.16 7.24 24.73
CA SER A 22 4.05 7.17 23.76
C SER A 22 3.41 8.50 23.38
N ARG A 23 3.58 9.56 24.20
CA ARG A 23 3.04 10.90 23.93
C ARG A 23 3.99 11.79 23.11
N SER A 24 5.22 11.34 22.89
CA SER A 24 6.25 12.06 22.13
C SER A 24 5.88 12.26 20.67
N THR A 25 6.51 13.24 20.01
CA THR A 25 6.32 13.49 18.58
C THR A 25 6.79 12.30 17.76
N GLU A 26 7.92 11.70 18.14
CA GLU A 26 8.52 10.53 17.51
C GLU A 26 7.57 9.33 17.52
N ALA A 27 6.90 9.08 18.66
CA ALA A 27 5.91 8.01 18.75
C ALA A 27 4.70 8.23 17.84
N LYS A 28 4.23 9.48 17.72
CA LYS A 28 3.12 9.83 16.82
C LYS A 28 3.51 9.69 15.35
N VAL A 29 4.70 10.15 14.98
CA VAL A 29 5.25 10.01 13.62
C VAL A 29 5.41 8.53 13.27
N LEU A 30 5.98 7.72 14.17
CA LEU A 30 6.14 6.28 13.96
C LEU A 30 4.78 5.57 13.79
N ALA A 31 3.76 5.93 14.58
CA ALA A 31 2.42 5.36 14.44
C ALA A 31 1.79 5.67 13.08
N LYS A 32 1.91 6.92 12.62
CA LYS A 32 1.44 7.34 11.30
C LYS A 32 2.19 6.60 10.18
N LEU A 33 3.51 6.53 10.25
CA LEU A 33 4.33 5.86 9.25
C LEU A 33 4.02 4.36 9.15
N ARG A 34 3.70 3.70 10.27
CA ARG A 34 3.23 2.32 10.29
C ARG A 34 1.85 2.16 9.64
N LEU A 35 0.92 3.08 9.90
CA LEU A 35 -0.39 3.10 9.26
C LEU A 35 -0.25 3.29 7.75
N ASP A 36 0.52 4.30 7.33
CA ASP A 36 0.76 4.61 5.92
C ASP A 36 1.37 3.40 5.21
N ARG A 37 2.36 2.72 5.80
CA ARG A 37 2.92 1.48 5.24
C ARG A 37 1.96 0.30 5.24
N ALA A 38 1.07 0.19 6.22
CA ALA A 38 0.05 -0.85 6.22
C ALA A 38 -0.92 -0.67 5.04
N LEU A 39 -1.23 0.59 4.71
CA LEU A 39 -2.07 0.95 3.55
C LEU A 39 -1.31 0.76 2.23
N ASP A 40 -0.02 1.12 2.20
CA ASP A 40 0.83 1.00 1.01
C ASP A 40 1.08 -0.47 0.61
N ARG A 41 1.15 -1.37 1.60
CA ARG A 41 1.38 -2.82 1.39
C ARG A 41 0.20 -3.61 0.80
N GLN A 42 -0.95 -2.99 0.52
CA GLN A 42 -2.12 -3.71 0.01
C GLN A 42 -2.49 -3.36 -1.44
N ARG A 43 -1.53 -2.94 -2.27
CA ARG A 43 -1.76 -2.80 -3.72
C ARG A 43 -0.84 -3.72 -4.50
N PHE A 44 -1.40 -4.81 -4.98
CA PHE A 44 -0.81 -5.74 -5.93
C PHE A 44 -1.36 -5.46 -7.32
N ALA A 45 -0.57 -5.75 -8.35
CA ALA A 45 -1.01 -5.76 -9.72
C ALA A 45 -1.25 -7.22 -10.15
N PHE A 46 -2.45 -7.51 -10.64
CA PHE A 46 -2.86 -8.83 -11.14
C PHE A 46 -3.13 -8.73 -12.62
N GLN A 47 -2.57 -9.65 -13.40
CA GLN A 47 -2.88 -9.77 -14.82
C GLN A 47 -3.98 -10.82 -15.02
N CYS A 48 -5.02 -10.48 -15.78
CA CYS A 48 -6.04 -11.41 -16.25
C CYS A 48 -6.33 -11.15 -17.72
N GLY A 49 -5.98 -12.11 -18.59
CA GLY A 49 -5.94 -11.89 -20.03
C GLY A 49 -4.98 -10.76 -20.40
N SER A 50 -5.46 -9.80 -21.19
CA SER A 50 -4.74 -8.58 -21.56
C SER A 50 -4.84 -7.44 -20.53
N LEU A 51 -5.63 -7.59 -19.46
CA LEU A 51 -5.91 -6.53 -18.50
C LEU A 51 -5.05 -6.63 -17.23
N TRP A 52 -4.73 -5.47 -16.68
CA TRP A 52 -4.08 -5.32 -15.38
C TRP A 52 -5.02 -4.71 -14.35
N PHE A 53 -5.18 -5.38 -13.22
CA PHE A 53 -6.00 -4.97 -12.09
C PHE A 53 -5.09 -4.58 -10.92
N VAL A 54 -5.28 -3.40 -10.34
CA VAL A 54 -4.47 -2.92 -9.20
C VAL A 54 -5.35 -2.82 -7.95
N GLY A 55 -4.98 -3.51 -6.88
CA GLY A 55 -5.75 -3.53 -5.64
C GLY A 55 -5.24 -4.52 -4.60
N SER A 56 -6.01 -4.77 -3.55
CA SER A 56 -5.70 -5.81 -2.57
C SER A 56 -5.74 -7.20 -3.21
N ALA A 57 -5.16 -8.20 -2.53
CA ALA A 57 -5.26 -9.58 -2.99
C ALA A 57 -6.74 -9.98 -3.17
N PRO A 58 -7.16 -10.43 -4.37
CA PRO A 58 -8.56 -10.70 -4.65
C PRO A 58 -8.99 -11.99 -3.97
N ASP A 59 -10.18 -11.99 -3.38
CA ASP A 59 -10.84 -13.22 -2.93
C ASP A 59 -11.43 -13.98 -4.14
N ALA A 60 -11.96 -15.19 -3.92
CA ALA A 60 -12.50 -16.02 -5.00
C ALA A 60 -13.63 -15.33 -5.79
N ARG A 61 -14.42 -14.46 -5.13
CA ARG A 61 -15.50 -13.71 -5.79
C ARG A 61 -14.92 -12.59 -6.66
N THR A 62 -13.92 -11.86 -6.15
CA THR A 62 -13.22 -10.82 -6.89
C THR A 62 -12.48 -11.41 -8.09
N GLN A 63 -11.81 -12.56 -7.93
CA GLN A 63 -11.13 -13.27 -9.03
C GLN A 63 -12.11 -13.63 -10.15
N ARG A 64 -13.28 -14.17 -9.81
CA ARG A 64 -14.31 -14.49 -10.80
C ARG A 64 -14.75 -13.25 -11.58
N ALA A 65 -15.00 -12.13 -10.89
CA ALA A 65 -15.38 -10.88 -11.55
C ALA A 65 -14.27 -10.36 -12.48
N MET A 66 -13.00 -10.47 -12.08
CA MET A 66 -11.86 -10.09 -12.94
C MET A 66 -11.81 -10.91 -14.23
N ILE A 67 -12.08 -12.23 -14.14
CA ILE A 67 -12.14 -13.12 -15.31
C ILE A 67 -13.29 -12.74 -16.23
N GLU A 68 -14.48 -12.49 -15.69
CA GLU A 68 -15.67 -12.10 -16.47
C GLU A 68 -15.41 -10.81 -17.26
N VAL A 69 -14.75 -9.82 -16.64
CA VAL A 69 -14.37 -8.56 -17.31
C VAL A 69 -13.33 -8.81 -18.41
N ALA A 70 -12.30 -9.61 -18.14
CA ALA A 70 -11.26 -9.90 -19.14
C ALA A 70 -11.85 -10.58 -20.38
N VAL A 71 -12.74 -11.56 -20.18
CA VAL A 71 -13.43 -12.28 -21.27
C VAL A 71 -14.31 -11.34 -22.10
N GLU A 72 -15.03 -10.41 -21.46
CA GLU A 72 -15.89 -9.46 -22.17
C GLU A 72 -15.06 -8.49 -23.04
N VAL A 73 -13.95 -7.97 -22.49
CA VAL A 73 -13.04 -7.10 -23.25
C VAL A 73 -12.41 -7.83 -24.43
N GLU A 74 -11.99 -9.08 -24.24
CA GLU A 74 -11.44 -9.89 -25.33
C GLU A 74 -12.46 -10.13 -26.45
N LYS A 75 -13.73 -10.38 -26.13
CA LYS A 75 -14.79 -10.54 -27.14
C LYS A 75 -15.03 -9.28 -27.96
N GLN A 76 -15.02 -8.11 -27.32
CA GLN A 76 -15.21 -6.82 -27.98
C GLN A 76 -14.03 -6.46 -28.90
N GLN A 77 -12.82 -6.92 -28.60
CA GLN A 77 -11.65 -6.68 -29.45
C GLN A 77 -11.62 -7.56 -30.71
N HIS A 78 -12.39 -8.65 -30.73
CA HIS A 78 -12.45 -9.61 -31.84
C HIS A 78 -13.79 -9.58 -32.61
N SER A 79 -14.64 -8.58 -32.35
CA SER A 79 -15.88 -8.30 -33.10
C SER A 79 -15.70 -7.08 -34.00
#